data_AF-A0A967LC73-F1
#
_entry.id   AF-A0A967LC73-F1
#
_cell.length_a   1.000
_cell.length_b   1.000
_cell.length_c   1.000
_cell.angle_alpha   90.00
_cell.angle_beta   90.00
_cell.angle_gamma   90.00
#
_symmetry.space_group_name_H-M   'P 1'
#
loop_
_entity.id
_entity.type
_entity.pdbx_description
1 polymer ?
#
loop_
_entity_poly.entity_id
_entity_poly.type
_entity_poly.pdbx_seq_one_letter_code
_entity_poly.pdbx_strand_id
1 'polypeptide(L)'
;MLTPRQEEILDIIRASPLVAQQELADQLGISRSAVAGHIMQLTDLGLIRGRGYLLNESDYVCVVGGANVDIEGRTEGSLVPGDSNPGTVARSPGGVARNIAENLARLDLTTRLITALGRDHNGTWLHDQTARAGVDLAESVWSDSAPTATYVSVIDGSG
;
A
#
# COMPACT_ATOMS: atom_id res chain seq x y z
N MET A 1 20.97 -17.63 9.92
CA MET A 1 21.76 -16.51 9.34
C MET A 1 22.17 -16.91 7.94
N LEU A 2 22.14 -15.96 7.00
CA LEU A 2 22.59 -16.19 5.64
C LEU A 2 24.13 -16.19 5.60
N THR A 3 24.70 -16.94 4.67
CA THR A 3 26.14 -16.84 4.36
C THR A 3 26.39 -15.61 3.48
N PRO A 4 27.61 -15.03 3.50
CA PRO A 4 27.95 -13.91 2.61
C PRO A 4 27.65 -14.21 1.13
N ARG A 5 27.87 -15.47 0.71
CA ARG A 5 27.57 -15.91 -0.65
C ARG A 5 26.08 -15.90 -0.97
N GLN A 6 25.25 -16.30 -0.02
CA GLN A 6 23.79 -16.27 -0.19
C GLN A 6 23.27 -14.83 -0.24
N GLU A 7 23.87 -13.91 0.52
CA GLU A 7 23.55 -12.48 0.47
C GLU A 7 23.91 -11.88 -0.90
N GLU A 8 25.12 -12.14 -1.42
CA GLU A 8 25.53 -11.70 -2.77
C GLU A 8 24.58 -12.22 -3.86
N ILE A 9 24.17 -13.49 -3.78
CA ILE A 9 23.19 -14.07 -4.73
C ILE A 9 21.86 -13.34 -4.65
N LEU A 10 21.36 -13.06 -3.44
CA LEU A 10 20.12 -12.32 -3.25
C LEU A 10 20.22 -10.90 -3.80
N ASP A 11 21.35 -10.21 -3.63
CA ASP A 11 21.55 -8.85 -4.14
C ASP A 11 21.54 -8.80 -5.67
N ILE A 12 22.21 -9.75 -6.35
CA ILE A 12 22.17 -9.84 -7.82
C ILE A 12 20.75 -10.15 -8.30
N ILE A 13 20.05 -11.07 -7.62
CA ILE A 13 18.68 -11.42 -7.95
C ILE A 13 17.73 -10.23 -7.74
N ARG A 14 17.89 -9.43 -6.68
CA ARG A 14 17.10 -8.20 -6.46
C ARG A 14 17.24 -7.24 -7.63
N ALA A 15 18.46 -7.08 -8.15
CA ALA A 15 18.74 -6.20 -9.28
C ALA A 15 18.25 -6.79 -10.62
N SER A 16 18.25 -8.11 -10.77
CA SER A 16 17.82 -8.80 -11.99
C SER A 16 17.10 -10.13 -11.66
N PRO A 17 15.78 -10.10 -11.38
CA PRO A 17 15.03 -11.29 -10.98
C PRO A 17 15.01 -12.40 -12.04
N LEU A 18 15.20 -12.04 -13.31
CA LEU A 18 15.22 -12.97 -14.43
C LEU A 18 16.64 -13.45 -14.82
N VAL A 19 17.67 -13.12 -14.02
CA VAL A 19 19.05 -13.53 -14.29
C VAL A 19 19.18 -15.05 -14.46
N ALA A 20 19.96 -15.51 -15.42
CA ALA A 20 20.18 -16.94 -15.59
C ALA A 20 21.12 -17.49 -14.50
N GLN A 21 20.94 -18.76 -14.07
CA GLN A 21 21.88 -19.40 -13.14
C GLN A 21 23.33 -19.40 -13.63
N GLN A 22 23.52 -19.50 -14.96
CA GLN A 22 24.85 -19.46 -15.55
C GLN A 22 25.47 -18.05 -15.42
N GLU A 23 24.68 -17.02 -15.62
CA GLU A 23 25.13 -15.62 -15.51
C GLU A 23 25.47 -15.26 -14.05
N LEU A 24 24.68 -15.74 -13.08
CA LEU A 24 25.04 -15.68 -11.65
C LEU A 24 26.38 -16.37 -11.37
N ALA A 25 26.60 -17.54 -11.96
CA ALA A 25 27.81 -18.33 -11.77
C ALA A 25 29.05 -17.58 -12.31
N ASP A 26 28.91 -16.98 -13.49
CA ASP A 26 29.95 -16.21 -14.15
C ASP A 26 30.29 -14.94 -13.36
N GLN A 27 29.30 -14.22 -12.82
CA GLN A 27 29.51 -13.03 -11.98
C GLN A 27 30.17 -13.36 -10.64
N LEU A 28 29.79 -14.48 -10.02
CA LEU A 28 30.27 -14.87 -8.70
C LEU A 28 31.57 -15.71 -8.72
N GLY A 29 32.02 -16.11 -9.91
CA GLY A 29 33.22 -16.93 -10.09
C GLY A 29 33.08 -18.35 -9.54
N ILE A 30 31.87 -18.92 -9.56
CA ILE A 30 31.58 -20.28 -9.06
C ILE A 30 30.92 -21.13 -10.14
N SER A 31 30.73 -22.42 -9.89
CA SER A 31 30.05 -23.28 -10.86
C SER A 31 28.54 -23.03 -10.87
N ARG A 32 27.90 -23.28 -12.02
CA ARG A 32 26.43 -23.27 -12.13
C ARG A 32 25.76 -24.22 -11.12
N SER A 33 26.39 -25.37 -10.83
CA SER A 33 25.87 -26.31 -9.84
C SER A 33 25.96 -25.77 -8.41
N ALA A 34 27.00 -25.00 -8.08
CA ALA A 34 27.11 -24.32 -6.78
C ALA A 34 26.02 -23.25 -6.61
N VAL A 35 25.77 -22.45 -7.66
CA VAL A 35 24.65 -21.50 -7.71
C VAL A 35 23.31 -22.21 -7.50
N ALA A 36 23.07 -23.31 -8.21
CA ALA A 36 21.84 -24.10 -8.05
C ALA A 36 21.66 -24.61 -6.61
N GLY A 37 22.74 -25.05 -5.95
CA GLY A 37 22.72 -25.47 -4.55
C GLY A 37 22.35 -24.32 -3.59
N HIS A 38 22.92 -23.13 -3.79
CA HIS A 38 22.57 -21.95 -2.99
C HIS A 38 21.12 -21.51 -3.20
N ILE A 39 20.62 -21.51 -4.45
CA ILE A 39 19.23 -21.19 -4.76
C ILE A 39 18.28 -22.18 -4.08
N MET A 40 18.60 -23.47 -4.09
CA MET A 40 17.80 -24.50 -3.40
C MET A 40 17.69 -24.19 -1.91
N GLN A 41 18.81 -23.91 -1.23
CA GLN A 41 18.81 -23.52 0.18
C GLN A 41 18.01 -22.24 0.45
N LEU A 42 18.15 -21.23 -0.42
CA LEU A 42 17.38 -19.98 -0.32
C LEU A 42 15.87 -20.19 -0.55
N THR A 43 15.51 -21.15 -1.40
CA THR A 43 14.11 -21.58 -1.62
C THR A 43 13.57 -22.30 -0.39
N ASP A 44 14.35 -23.21 0.21
CA ASP A 44 13.98 -23.93 1.44
C ASP A 44 13.81 -22.98 2.64
N LEU A 45 14.57 -21.89 2.67
CA LEU A 45 14.41 -20.79 3.64
C LEU A 45 13.20 -19.89 3.34
N GLY A 46 12.49 -20.10 2.23
CA GLY A 46 11.31 -19.34 1.83
C GLY A 46 11.60 -17.96 1.24
N LEU A 47 12.87 -17.64 0.99
CA LEU A 47 13.32 -16.34 0.45
C LEU A 47 13.14 -16.27 -1.07
N ILE A 48 13.20 -17.40 -1.77
CA ILE A 48 12.89 -17.53 -3.20
C ILE A 48 11.62 -18.36 -3.35
N ARG A 49 10.59 -17.84 -4.03
CA ARG A 49 9.25 -18.46 -4.10
C ARG A 49 8.85 -19.02 -5.47
N GLY A 50 9.68 -18.91 -6.51
CA GLY A 50 9.30 -19.38 -7.86
C GLY A 50 10.40 -19.28 -8.93
N ARG A 51 10.02 -19.62 -10.18
CA ARG A 51 10.88 -19.42 -11.37
C ARG A 51 10.98 -17.92 -11.67
N GLY A 52 12.15 -17.45 -12.10
CA GLY A 52 12.43 -16.00 -12.21
C GLY A 52 12.65 -15.33 -10.85
N TYR A 53 13.18 -16.10 -9.89
CA TYR A 53 13.59 -15.70 -8.55
C TYR A 53 12.73 -14.61 -7.91
N LEU A 54 11.44 -14.91 -7.73
CA LEU A 54 10.56 -14.05 -6.94
C LEU A 54 11.09 -14.00 -5.50
N LEU A 55 11.63 -12.86 -5.11
CA LEU A 55 12.11 -12.60 -3.77
C LEU A 55 10.95 -12.20 -2.87
N ASN A 56 11.00 -12.64 -1.62
CA ASN A 56 10.11 -12.07 -0.60
C ASN A 56 10.66 -10.68 -0.21
N GLU A 57 10.22 -9.64 -0.92
CA GLU A 57 10.57 -8.25 -0.61
C GLU A 57 9.82 -7.77 0.64
N SER A 58 10.28 -8.21 1.81
CA SER A 58 9.70 -7.93 3.14
C SER A 58 8.22 -8.32 3.30
N ASP A 59 7.86 -8.82 4.49
CA ASP A 59 6.46 -9.12 4.75
C ASP A 59 5.67 -7.79 4.81
N TYR A 60 4.59 -7.71 4.02
CA TYR A 60 3.68 -6.56 4.00
C TYR A 60 2.22 -7.02 4.01
N VAL A 61 1.33 -6.14 4.48
CA VAL A 61 -0.11 -6.35 4.41
C VAL A 61 -0.67 -5.56 3.23
N CYS A 62 -1.33 -6.25 2.31
CA CYS A 62 -2.09 -5.61 1.23
C CYS A 62 -3.56 -5.52 1.65
N VAL A 63 -4.09 -4.30 1.67
CA VAL A 63 -5.51 -4.03 1.85
C VAL A 63 -6.10 -3.59 0.51
N VAL A 64 -7.23 -4.17 0.12
CA VAL A 64 -7.93 -3.82 -1.12
C VAL A 64 -9.34 -3.39 -0.77
N GLY A 65 -9.75 -2.18 -1.19
CA GLY A 65 -11.13 -1.73 -0.99
C GLY A 65 -11.31 -0.22 -0.98
N GLY A 66 -12.41 0.22 -0.39
CA GLY A 66 -12.86 1.62 -0.45
C GLY A 66 -12.03 2.59 0.36
N ALA A 67 -11.72 3.72 -0.25
CA ALA A 67 -11.27 4.95 0.36
C ALA A 67 -12.21 6.08 -0.09
N ASN A 68 -12.56 6.98 0.82
CA ASN A 68 -13.42 8.12 0.49
C ASN A 68 -13.02 9.35 1.30
N VAL A 69 -13.51 10.52 0.88
CA VAL A 69 -13.47 11.73 1.71
C VAL A 69 -14.73 11.75 2.56
N ASP A 70 -14.60 11.84 3.86
CA ASP A 70 -15.71 12.11 4.77
C ASP A 70 -15.82 13.64 4.96
N ILE A 71 -17.04 14.16 4.83
CA ILE A 71 -17.39 15.54 5.12
C ILE A 71 -18.49 15.53 6.16
N GLU A 72 -18.20 16.05 7.35
CA GLU A 72 -19.16 16.17 8.44
C GLU A 72 -19.57 17.65 8.57
N GLY A 73 -20.85 17.93 8.37
CA GLY A 73 -21.48 19.20 8.72
C GLY A 73 -22.20 19.06 10.06
N ARG A 74 -21.84 19.89 11.04
CA ARG A 74 -22.48 19.91 12.37
C ARG A 74 -23.14 21.25 12.60
N THR A 75 -24.44 21.26 12.85
CA THR A 75 -25.16 22.50 13.16
C THR A 75 -24.98 22.89 14.63
N GLU A 76 -24.98 24.20 14.92
CA GLU A 76 -24.89 24.71 16.30
C GLU A 76 -26.18 24.47 17.09
N GLY A 77 -27.31 24.32 16.39
CA GLY A 77 -28.63 24.05 16.96
C GLY A 77 -29.37 22.95 16.21
N SER A 78 -30.69 22.91 16.34
CA SER A 78 -31.54 21.96 15.61
C SER A 78 -31.50 22.22 14.11
N LEU A 79 -31.52 21.14 13.32
CA LEU A 79 -31.64 21.21 11.87
C LEU A 79 -33.00 21.78 11.45
N VAL A 80 -32.98 22.86 10.66
CA VAL A 80 -34.15 23.46 10.02
C VAL A 80 -34.15 23.10 8.52
N PRO A 81 -35.05 22.22 8.05
CA PRO A 81 -35.12 21.83 6.65
C PRO A 81 -35.42 23.01 5.73
N GLY A 82 -34.64 23.14 4.64
CA GLY A 82 -34.82 24.19 3.64
C GLY A 82 -34.23 25.56 4.02
N ASP A 83 -33.56 25.66 5.18
CA ASP A 83 -32.90 26.90 5.62
C ASP A 83 -31.37 26.75 5.68
N SER A 84 -30.67 27.88 5.78
CA SER A 84 -29.24 27.93 6.06
C SER A 84 -29.00 27.73 7.55
N ASN A 85 -28.35 26.62 7.90
CA ASN A 85 -28.10 26.26 9.29
C ASN A 85 -26.65 26.63 9.67
N PRO A 86 -26.43 27.58 10.61
CA PRO A 86 -25.08 27.89 11.12
C PRO A 86 -24.44 26.66 11.77
N GLY A 87 -23.14 26.48 11.53
CA GLY A 87 -22.44 25.26 11.91
C GLY A 87 -20.99 25.23 11.49
N THR A 88 -20.36 24.09 11.75
CA THR A 88 -18.99 23.79 11.33
C THR A 88 -18.99 22.69 10.26
N VAL A 89 -17.97 22.72 9.41
CA VAL A 89 -17.71 21.67 8.42
C VAL A 89 -16.32 21.13 8.65
N ALA A 90 -16.22 19.82 8.86
CA ALA A 90 -14.99 19.10 8.97
C ALA A 90 -14.81 18.16 7.77
N ARG A 91 -13.56 17.97 7.36
CA ARG A 91 -13.18 17.05 6.30
C ARG A 91 -12.14 16.08 6.83
N SER A 92 -12.37 14.79 6.66
CA SER A 92 -11.46 13.72 7.10
C SER A 92 -11.29 12.65 6.02
N PRO A 93 -10.14 11.97 5.99
CA PRO A 93 -9.96 10.81 5.14
C PRO A 93 -10.73 9.62 5.73
N GLY A 94 -11.47 8.90 4.89
CA GLY A 94 -12.38 7.84 5.27
C GLY A 94 -12.26 6.59 4.41
N GLY A 95 -13.17 5.65 4.68
CA GLY A 95 -13.29 4.38 3.96
C GLY A 95 -12.74 3.21 4.78
N VAL A 96 -13.50 2.12 4.82
CA VAL A 96 -13.20 0.95 5.68
C VAL A 96 -11.80 0.40 5.40
N ALA A 97 -11.47 0.15 4.13
CA ALA A 97 -10.17 -0.40 3.75
C ALA A 97 -9.04 0.57 4.09
N ARG A 98 -9.24 1.87 3.80
CA ARG A 98 -8.26 2.92 4.12
C ARG A 98 -8.02 3.04 5.62
N ASN A 99 -9.05 2.95 6.45
CA ASN A 99 -8.94 3.01 7.90
C ASN A 99 -8.23 1.78 8.48
N ILE A 100 -8.47 0.59 7.91
CA ILE A 100 -7.71 -0.62 8.26
C ILE A 100 -6.22 -0.42 7.89
N ALA A 101 -5.94 0.04 6.68
CA ALA A 101 -4.58 0.26 6.20
C ALA A 101 -3.82 1.29 7.05
N GLU A 102 -4.46 2.40 7.41
CA GLU A 102 -3.86 3.40 8.30
C GLU A 102 -3.52 2.81 9.68
N ASN A 103 -4.41 2.03 10.28
CA ASN A 103 -4.13 1.44 11.59
C ASN A 103 -3.00 0.41 11.53
N LEU A 104 -2.90 -0.37 10.46
CA LEU A 104 -1.78 -1.30 10.26
C LEU A 104 -0.45 -0.54 10.13
N ALA A 105 -0.42 0.54 9.34
CA ALA A 105 0.76 1.38 9.19
C ALA A 105 1.16 2.06 10.52
N ARG A 106 0.19 2.53 11.31
CA ARG A 106 0.43 3.08 12.66
C ARG A 106 0.92 2.05 13.69
N LEU A 107 0.77 0.75 13.40
CA LEU A 107 1.32 -0.36 14.18
C LEU A 107 2.67 -0.84 13.63
N ASP A 108 3.35 0.00 12.84
CA ASP A 108 4.66 -0.27 12.23
C ASP A 108 4.69 -1.46 11.25
N LEU A 109 3.53 -1.83 10.69
CA LEU A 109 3.46 -2.84 9.63
C LEU A 109 3.61 -2.17 8.26
N THR A 110 4.51 -2.69 7.42
CA THR A 110 4.58 -2.34 6.00
C THR A 110 3.22 -2.61 5.36
N THR A 111 2.52 -1.55 4.95
CA THR A 111 1.11 -1.65 4.52
C THR A 111 0.93 -0.99 3.17
N ARG A 112 0.27 -1.71 2.26
CA ARG A 112 -0.15 -1.22 0.95
C ARG A 112 -1.66 -1.14 0.88
N LEU A 113 -2.19 -0.10 0.24
CA LEU A 113 -3.61 0.05 -0.07
C LEU A 113 -3.79 0.11 -1.58
N ILE A 114 -4.59 -0.81 -2.12
CA ILE A 114 -5.12 -0.75 -3.48
C ILE A 114 -6.56 -0.24 -3.39
N THR A 115 -6.78 0.97 -3.87
CA THR A 115 -8.09 1.62 -3.92
C THR A 115 -8.31 2.33 -5.25
N ALA A 116 -9.47 2.96 -5.42
CA ALA A 116 -9.80 3.78 -6.58
C ALA A 116 -10.00 5.24 -6.15
N LEU A 117 -9.29 6.15 -6.82
CA LEU A 117 -9.35 7.59 -6.61
C LEU A 117 -9.77 8.27 -7.91
N GLY A 118 -10.50 9.38 -7.84
CA GLY A 118 -10.75 10.24 -8.99
C GLY A 118 -9.55 11.15 -9.24
N ARG A 119 -9.30 11.52 -10.52
CA ARG A 119 -8.36 12.59 -10.86
C ARG A 119 -8.94 13.96 -10.56
N ASP A 120 -9.17 14.21 -9.27
CA ASP A 120 -9.72 15.43 -8.74
C ASP A 120 -8.97 15.87 -7.47
N HIS A 121 -9.29 17.06 -6.97
CA HIS A 121 -8.69 17.59 -5.75
C HIS A 121 -8.90 16.66 -4.53
N ASN A 122 -10.04 15.97 -4.48
CA ASN A 122 -10.35 15.06 -3.39
C ASN A 122 -9.45 13.81 -3.43
N GLY A 123 -9.16 13.29 -4.62
CA GLY A 123 -8.30 12.15 -4.84
C GLY A 123 -6.86 12.47 -4.46
N THR A 124 -6.32 13.60 -4.94
CA THR A 124 -4.98 14.06 -4.56
C THR A 124 -4.86 14.25 -3.05
N TRP A 125 -5.83 14.93 -2.43
CA TRP A 125 -5.78 15.13 -0.99
C TRP A 125 -5.91 13.82 -0.19
N LEU A 126 -6.81 12.91 -0.58
CA LEU A 126 -7.02 11.65 0.12
C LEU A 126 -5.80 10.73 0.00
N HIS A 127 -5.18 10.70 -1.19
CA HIS A 127 -3.90 10.05 -1.43
C HIS A 127 -2.83 10.60 -0.48
N ASP A 128 -2.63 11.91 -0.44
CA ASP A 128 -1.59 12.53 0.38
C ASP A 128 -1.80 12.31 1.88
N GLN A 129 -3.05 12.39 2.37
CA GLN A 129 -3.34 12.10 3.78
C GLN A 129 -3.06 10.64 4.13
N THR A 130 -3.37 9.72 3.22
CA THR A 130 -3.17 8.28 3.45
C THR A 130 -1.69 7.91 3.35
N ALA A 131 -0.95 8.49 2.40
CA ALA A 131 0.51 8.34 2.29
C ALA A 131 1.24 8.90 3.52
N ARG A 132 0.81 10.06 4.04
CA ARG A 132 1.35 10.63 5.29
C ARG A 132 1.15 9.74 6.51
N ALA A 133 0.15 8.87 6.49
CA ALA A 133 -0.08 7.88 7.54
C ALA A 133 0.81 6.63 7.42
N GLY A 134 1.72 6.59 6.44
CA GLY A 134 2.66 5.47 6.23
C GLY A 134 2.13 4.36 5.32
N VAL A 135 1.02 4.59 4.62
CA VAL A 135 0.42 3.61 3.70
C VAL A 135 0.91 3.85 2.28
N ASP A 136 1.44 2.81 1.65
CA ASP A 136 1.84 2.84 0.23
C ASP A 136 0.62 2.64 -0.68
N LEU A 137 0.48 3.52 -1.67
CA LEU A 137 -0.64 3.60 -2.60
C LEU A 137 -0.20 3.44 -4.07
N ALA A 138 1.05 3.02 -4.34
CA ALA A 138 1.61 3.01 -5.68
C ALA A 138 0.75 2.25 -6.72
N GLU A 139 0.08 1.19 -6.27
CA GLU A 139 -0.77 0.32 -7.10
C GLU A 139 -2.26 0.74 -7.10
N SER A 140 -2.62 1.88 -6.52
CA SER A 140 -3.98 2.40 -6.55
C SER A 140 -4.35 2.97 -7.92
N VAL A 141 -5.63 2.81 -8.29
CA VAL A 141 -6.15 3.23 -9.60
C VAL A 141 -6.63 4.67 -9.54
N TRP A 142 -6.26 5.45 -10.56
CA TRP A 142 -6.76 6.81 -10.77
C TRP A 142 -7.73 6.84 -11.94
N SER A 143 -8.96 7.28 -11.69
CA SER A 143 -10.03 7.37 -12.68
C SER A 143 -10.16 8.78 -13.23
N ASP A 144 -10.13 8.92 -14.56
CA ASP A 144 -10.43 10.17 -15.27
C ASP A 144 -11.95 10.39 -15.45
N SER A 145 -12.76 9.35 -15.27
CA SER A 145 -14.19 9.36 -15.60
C SER A 145 -15.11 9.32 -14.38
N ALA A 146 -14.58 9.03 -13.19
CA ALA A 146 -15.35 8.97 -11.95
C ALA A 146 -14.68 9.81 -10.85
N PRO A 147 -15.47 10.57 -10.06
CA PRO A 147 -14.93 11.35 -8.96
C PRO A 147 -14.50 10.46 -7.80
N THR A 148 -13.63 10.98 -6.95
CA THR A 148 -13.28 10.36 -5.67
C THR A 148 -14.51 10.20 -4.81
N ALA A 149 -14.72 9.00 -4.27
CA ALA A 149 -15.84 8.72 -3.38
C ALA A 149 -15.89 9.73 -2.23
N THR A 150 -17.07 10.28 -1.97
CA THR A 150 -17.29 11.27 -0.93
C THR A 150 -18.53 10.88 -0.14
N TYR A 151 -18.42 10.86 1.18
CA TYR A 151 -19.52 10.64 2.11
C TYR A 151 -19.78 11.94 2.86
N VAL A 152 -21.05 12.36 2.90
CA VAL A 152 -21.45 13.59 3.59
C VAL A 152 -22.42 13.22 4.70
N SER A 153 -22.08 13.56 5.93
CA SER A 153 -22.98 13.53 7.08
C SER A 153 -23.38 14.95 7.44
N VAL A 154 -24.66 15.13 7.78
CA VAL A 154 -25.18 16.35 8.38
C VAL A 154 -25.84 15.95 9.68
N ILE A 155 -25.30 16.43 10.79
CA ILE A 155 -25.73 16.06 12.14
C ILE A 155 -26.13 17.31 12.93
N ASP A 156 -27.10 17.14 13.82
CA ASP A 156 -27.54 18.20 14.71
C ASP A 156 -26.67 18.30 15.96
N GLY A 157 -26.99 19.26 16.84
CA GLY A 157 -26.26 19.45 18.09
C GLY A 157 -26.30 18.27 19.07
N SER A 158 -27.13 17.25 18.83
CA SER A 158 -27.25 16.06 19.68
C SER A 158 -26.33 14.90 19.28
N GLY A 159 -25.72 14.95 18.09
CA GLY A 159 -24.79 13.93 17.57
C GLY A 159 -25.51 12.87 16.75
#